data_AF-A0A0D0E7Z0-F1
#
_entry.id   AF-A0A0D0E7Z0-F1
#
_cell.length_a   1.000
_cell.length_b   1.000
_cell.length_c   1.000
_cell.angle_alpha   90.00
_cell.angle_beta   90.00
_cell.angle_gamma   90.00
#
_symmetry.space_group_name_H-M   'P 1'
#
loop_
_entity.id
_entity.type
_entity.pdbx_description
1 polymer ?
#
loop_
_entity_poly.entity_id
_entity_poly.type
_entity_poly.pdbx_seq_one_letter_code
_entity_poly.pdbx_strand_id
1 'polypeptide(L)'
;MSVSTTIHDIFVVNPYESHPGLTTNEAEVLWEYAKLAQHLKDLTTRTKELGAQPDQNLLARLRVLERKMGLVLTLFKASVWGVINQQPVTDPSREYADTTA
;
A
#
# COMPACT_ATOMS: atom_id res chain seq x y z
N MET A 1 11.26 -29.28 -33.82
CA MET A 1 9.84 -29.41 -34.22
C MET A 1 9.03 -28.97 -33.00
N SER A 2 8.28 -27.87 -32.95
CA SER A 2 7.55 -27.09 -33.94
C SER A 2 7.62 -25.60 -33.55
N VAL A 3 8.02 -24.75 -34.49
CA VAL A 3 7.86 -23.30 -34.38
C VAL A 3 6.43 -23.01 -34.80
N SER A 4 5.55 -22.67 -33.85
CA SER A 4 4.22 -22.15 -34.21
C SER A 4 3.68 -21.28 -33.09
N THR A 5 4.02 -20.00 -33.14
CA THR A 5 3.15 -18.92 -32.68
C THR A 5 3.56 -17.68 -33.46
N THR A 6 3.04 -17.52 -34.68
CA THR A 6 3.04 -16.23 -35.37
C THR A 6 2.12 -15.30 -34.58
N ILE A 7 2.67 -14.64 -33.56
CA ILE A 7 2.05 -13.48 -32.90
C ILE A 7 1.98 -12.41 -33.99
N HIS A 8 0.86 -12.33 -34.69
CA HIS A 8 0.50 -11.12 -35.42
C HIS A 8 0.24 -10.09 -34.34
N ASP A 9 1.17 -9.16 -34.19
CA ASP A 9 1.04 -8.08 -33.22
C ASP A 9 -0.23 -7.32 -33.59
N ILE A 10 -1.26 -7.40 -32.73
CA ILE A 10 -2.58 -6.83 -33.00
C ILE A 10 -2.50 -5.30 -33.18
N PHE A 11 -1.35 -4.71 -32.90
CA PHE A 11 -1.03 -3.31 -33.10
C PHE A 11 -0.48 -2.98 -34.50
N VAL A 12 -0.06 -3.97 -35.28
CA VAL A 12 0.66 -3.76 -36.56
C VAL A 12 -0.18 -4.14 -37.77
N VAL A 13 -1.00 -5.20 -37.67
CA VAL A 13 -1.84 -5.69 -38.78
C VAL A 13 -3.26 -5.86 -38.30
N ASN A 14 -4.23 -5.35 -39.05
CA ASN A 14 -5.65 -5.55 -38.78
C ASN A 14 -6.07 -6.98 -39.20
N PRO A 15 -6.40 -7.89 -38.26
CA PRO A 15 -6.81 -9.26 -38.60
C PRO A 15 -8.25 -9.34 -39.17
N TYR A 16 -9.03 -8.26 -39.08
CA TYR A 16 -10.44 -8.22 -39.49
C TYR A 16 -10.65 -7.66 -40.90
N GLU A 17 -9.61 -7.10 -41.53
CA GLU A 17 -9.70 -6.45 -42.86
C GLU A 17 -10.15 -7.39 -43.98
N SER A 18 -9.76 -8.67 -43.93
CA SER A 18 -10.05 -9.65 -44.98
C SER A 18 -11.36 -10.43 -44.76
N HIS A 19 -12.19 -10.02 -43.81
CA HIS A 19 -13.36 -10.80 -43.43
C HIS A 19 -14.56 -10.53 -44.37
N PRO A 20 -15.08 -11.54 -45.09
CA PRO A 20 -16.07 -11.35 -46.16
C PRO A 20 -17.47 -10.90 -45.69
N GLY A 21 -17.73 -10.95 -44.38
CA GLY A 21 -19.00 -10.51 -43.78
C GLY A 21 -18.92 -9.19 -43.01
N LEU A 22 -17.78 -8.49 -43.06
CA LEU A 22 -17.58 -7.22 -42.36
C LEU A 22 -17.41 -6.09 -43.37
N THR A 23 -18.06 -4.96 -43.11
CA THR A 23 -17.74 -3.73 -43.83
C THR A 23 -16.39 -3.18 -43.35
N THR A 24 -15.73 -2.36 -44.17
CA THR A 24 -14.41 -1.78 -43.84
C THR A 24 -14.42 -1.05 -42.49
N ASN A 25 -15.46 -0.27 -42.22
CA ASN A 25 -15.60 0.47 -40.96
C ASN A 25 -15.79 -0.46 -39.76
N GLU A 26 -16.56 -1.55 -39.90
CA GLU A 26 -16.75 -2.51 -38.81
C GLU A 26 -15.45 -3.26 -38.48
N ALA A 27 -14.67 -3.63 -39.50
CA ALA A 27 -13.36 -4.25 -39.32
C ALA A 27 -12.36 -3.32 -38.62
N GLU A 28 -12.38 -2.02 -38.93
CA GLU A 28 -11.54 -1.01 -38.27
C GLU A 28 -11.95 -0.81 -36.81
N VAL A 29 -13.26 -0.66 -36.54
CA VAL A 29 -13.78 -0.48 -35.18
C VAL A 29 -13.47 -1.70 -34.30
N LEU A 30 -13.65 -2.93 -34.81
CA LEU A 30 -13.29 -4.15 -34.08
C LEU A 30 -11.79 -4.22 -33.78
N TRP A 31 -10.96 -3.74 -34.71
CA TRP A 31 -9.52 -3.68 -34.50
C TRP A 31 -9.13 -2.69 -33.40
N GLU A 32 -9.76 -1.52 -33.35
CA GLU A 32 -9.57 -0.56 -32.26
C GLU A 32 -10.03 -1.12 -30.90
N TYR A 33 -11.16 -1.83 -30.87
CA TYR A 33 -11.60 -2.51 -29.65
C TYR A 33 -10.64 -3.61 -29.21
N ALA A 34 -10.06 -4.36 -30.14
CA ALA A 34 -9.06 -5.37 -29.82
C ALA A 34 -7.79 -4.75 -29.22
N LYS A 35 -7.30 -3.63 -29.79
CA LYS A 35 -6.18 -2.86 -29.24
C LYS A 35 -6.49 -2.32 -27.84
N LEU A 36 -7.69 -1.76 -27.64
CA LEU A 36 -8.15 -1.27 -26.34
C LEU A 36 -8.23 -2.38 -25.29
N ALA A 37 -8.77 -3.55 -25.65
CA ALA A 37 -8.85 -4.70 -24.75
C ALA A 37 -7.47 -5.17 -24.31
N GLN A 38 -6.49 -5.17 -25.23
CA GLN A 38 -5.11 -5.51 -24.90
C GLN A 38 -4.47 -4.48 -23.96
N HIS A 39 -4.64 -3.17 -24.22
CA HIS A 39 -4.20 -2.13 -23.30
C HIS A 39 -4.84 -2.24 -21.91
N LEU A 40 -6.14 -2.56 -21.85
CA LEU A 40 -6.85 -2.73 -20.58
C LEU A 40 -6.34 -3.95 -19.81
N LYS A 41 -6.00 -5.03 -20.49
CA LYS A 41 -5.37 -6.22 -19.89
C LYS A 41 -4.00 -5.88 -19.32
N ASP A 42 -3.19 -5.13 -20.06
CA ASP A 42 -1.87 -4.69 -19.61
C ASP A 42 -1.97 -3.73 -18.41
N LEU A 43 -2.89 -2.76 -18.46
CA LEU A 43 -3.17 -1.86 -17.34
C LEU A 43 -3.63 -2.63 -16.10
N THR A 44 -4.53 -3.59 -16.26
CA THR A 44 -5.01 -4.42 -15.14
C THR A 44 -3.88 -5.24 -14.54
N THR A 45 -3.01 -5.80 -15.38
CA THR A 45 -1.87 -6.61 -14.96
C THR A 45 -0.87 -5.75 -14.19
N ARG A 46 -0.48 -4.59 -14.73
CA ARG A 46 0.39 -3.62 -14.06
C ARG A 46 -0.22 -3.11 -12.77
N THR A 47 -1.53 -2.82 -12.74
CA THR A 47 -2.23 -2.38 -11.52
C THR A 47 -2.20 -3.47 -10.45
N LYS A 48 -2.39 -4.74 -10.84
CA LYS A 48 -2.23 -5.88 -9.92
C LYS A 48 -0.79 -6.00 -9.42
N GLU A 49 0.21 -5.82 -10.27
CA GLU A 49 1.63 -5.82 -9.86
C GLU A 49 1.94 -4.70 -8.87
N LEU A 50 1.48 -3.47 -9.14
CA LEU A 50 1.63 -2.33 -8.23
C LEU A 50 0.91 -2.56 -6.90
N GLY A 51 -0.30 -3.13 -6.93
CA GLY A 51 -1.07 -3.42 -5.71
C GLY A 51 -0.55 -4.62 -4.92
N ALA A 52 0.04 -5.62 -5.59
CA ALA A 52 0.53 -6.84 -4.98
C ALA A 52 1.97 -6.74 -4.47
N GLN A 53 2.72 -5.70 -4.83
CA GLN A 53 3.98 -5.37 -4.19
C GLN A 53 3.70 -4.47 -2.98
N PRO A 54 3.52 -5.03 -1.76
CA PRO A 54 3.61 -4.19 -0.57
C PRO A 54 4.99 -3.56 -0.59
N ASP A 55 5.03 -2.24 -0.52
CA ASP A 55 6.28 -1.49 -0.57
C ASP A 55 7.15 -1.92 0.64
N GLN A 56 8.03 -2.90 0.40
CA GLN A 56 8.90 -3.47 1.42
C GLN A 56 9.82 -2.38 1.97
N ASN A 57 10.09 -1.34 1.18
CA ASN A 57 10.82 -0.17 1.62
C ASN A 57 10.01 0.62 2.65
N LEU A 58 8.72 0.85 2.39
CA LEU A 58 7.81 1.51 3.34
C LEU A 58 7.66 0.70 4.63
N LEU A 59 7.48 -0.62 4.55
CA LEU A 59 7.42 -1.49 5.75
C LEU A 59 8.74 -1.46 6.55
N ALA A 60 9.89 -1.46 5.88
CA ALA A 60 11.18 -1.34 6.54
C ALA A 60 11.32 0.02 7.26
N ARG A 61 10.89 1.11 6.63
CA ARG A 61 10.87 2.45 7.24
C ARG A 61 9.93 2.50 8.45
N LEU A 62 8.73 1.94 8.34
CA LEU A 62 7.78 1.86 9.47
C LEU A 62 8.35 1.07 10.64
N ARG A 63 9.02 -0.07 10.42
CA ARG A 63 9.69 -0.83 11.50
C ARG A 63 10.81 -0.06 12.18
N VAL A 64 11.56 0.77 11.44
CA VAL A 64 12.58 1.64 12.06
C VAL A 64 11.91 2.70 12.92
N LEU A 65 10.82 3.30 12.42
CA LEU A 65 10.05 4.30 13.17
C LEU A 65 9.42 3.71 14.44
N GLU A 66 8.80 2.53 14.35
CA GLU A 66 8.24 1.79 15.48
C GLU A 66 9.26 1.57 16.59
N ARG A 67 10.47 1.11 16.25
CA ARG A 67 11.53 0.89 17.24
C ARG A 67 11.98 2.19 17.92
N LYS A 68 12.13 3.27 17.15
CA LYS A 68 12.53 4.57 17.69
C LYS A 68 11.46 5.16 18.60
N MET A 69 10.21 5.17 18.15
CA MET A 69 9.08 5.70 18.95
C MET A 69 8.76 4.82 20.15
N GLY A 70 8.89 3.49 20.04
CA GLY A 70 8.72 2.57 21.16
C GLY A 70 9.77 2.79 22.25
N LEU A 71 11.02 3.10 21.87
CA LEU A 71 12.07 3.48 22.82
C LEU A 71 11.72 4.81 23.50
N VAL A 72 11.34 5.83 22.72
CA VAL A 72 10.93 7.14 23.26
C VAL A 72 9.76 6.99 24.24
N LEU A 73 8.74 6.21 23.89
CA LEU A 73 7.59 5.95 24.75
C LEU A 73 8.00 5.23 26.05
N THR A 74 8.88 4.24 25.96
CA THR A 74 9.37 3.51 27.14
C THR A 74 10.13 4.44 28.08
N LEU A 75 11.05 5.26 27.54
CA LEU A 75 11.80 6.23 28.35
C LEU A 75 10.88 7.27 28.97
N PHE A 76 9.91 7.77 28.21
CA PHE A 76 8.92 8.72 28.71
C PHE A 76 8.07 8.14 29.84
N LYS A 77 7.59 6.89 29.68
CA LYS A 77 6.85 6.21 30.76
C LYS A 77 7.72 6.02 32.01
N ALA A 78 8.97 5.63 31.84
CA ALA A 78 9.90 5.49 32.96
C ALA A 78 10.17 6.84 33.65
N SER A 79 10.34 7.93 32.90
CA SER A 79 10.56 9.26 33.47
C SER A 79 9.35 9.75 34.26
N VAL A 80 8.14 9.57 33.72
CA VAL A 80 6.90 9.94 34.41
C VAL A 80 6.72 9.13 35.69
N TRP A 81 6.92 7.81 35.62
CA TRP A 81 6.79 6.95 36.79
C TRP A 81 7.82 7.30 37.88
N GLY A 82 9.06 7.61 37.48
CA GLY A 82 10.09 8.07 38.39
C GLY A 82 9.70 9.35 39.15
N VAL A 83 9.11 10.33 38.46
CA VAL A 83 8.64 11.58 39.09
C VAL A 83 7.47 11.33 40.03
N ILE A 84 6.47 10.54 39.62
CA ILE A 84 5.29 10.24 40.46
C ILE A 84 5.70 9.48 41.72
N ASN A 85 6.59 8.50 41.61
CA ASN A 85 7.03 7.70 42.76
C ASN A 85 7.92 8.50 43.74
N GLN A 86 8.55 9.58 43.29
CA GLN A 86 9.33 10.48 44.14
C GLN A 86 8.48 11.56 44.83
N GLN A 87 7.20 11.71 44.45
CA GLN A 87 6.31 12.60 45.19
C GLN A 87 6.07 11.99 46.58
N PRO A 88 6.41 12.70 47.68
CA PRO A 88 6.06 12.23 49.00
C PRO A 88 4.55 12.05 49.04
N VAL A 89 4.09 10.91 49.56
CA VAL A 89 2.68 10.72 49.89
C VAL A 89 2.36 11.79 50.91
N THR A 90 1.74 12.88 50.46
CA THR A 90 1.20 13.90 51.36
C THR A 90 0.12 13.19 52.14
N ASP A 91 0.46 12.71 53.33
CA ASP A 91 -0.47 12.04 54.23
C ASP A 91 -1.33 13.14 54.86
N PRO A 92 -2.60 13.32 54.42
CA PRO A 92 -3.44 14.42 54.90
C PRO A 92 -3.80 14.27 56.39
N SER A 93 -3.44 13.14 57.01
CA SER A 93 -3.74 12.83 58.42
C SER A 93 -2.78 13.49 59.42
N ARG A 94 -1.61 14.01 58.99
CA ARG A 94 -0.66 14.70 59.89
C ARG A 94 -0.97 16.18 60.12
N GLU A 95 -1.77 16.81 59.28
CA GLU A 95 -2.09 18.24 59.37
C GLU A 95 -3.19 18.55 60.39
N TYR A 96 -3.99 17.55 60.81
CA TYR A 96 -5.08 17.72 61.79
C TYR A 96 -4.68 17.45 63.24
N ALA A 97 -3.48 16.93 63.51
CA ALA A 97 -3.05 16.56 64.86
C ALA A 97 -2.43 17.73 65.66
N ASP A 98 -2.02 18.83 64.99
CA ASP A 98 -1.17 19.87 65.60
C ASP A 98 -1.95 21.10 66.13
N THR A 99 -3.29 21.10 66.07
CA THR A 99 -4.13 22.26 66.45
C THR A 99 -4.75 22.15 67.86
N THR A 100 -4.39 21.15 68.66
CA THR A 100 -4.91 21.03 70.05
C THR A 100 -3.77 20.91 71.06
N ALA A 101 -3.13 22.05 71.39
CA ALA A 101 -2.26 22.21 72.56
C ALA A 101 -2.40 23.63 73.11
#